data_AF-A0A2H6EWY6-F1
#
_entry.id   AF-A0A2H6EWY6-F1
#
_cell.length_a   1.000
_cell.length_b   1.000
_cell.length_c   1.000
_cell.angle_alpha   90.00
_cell.angle_beta   90.00
_cell.angle_gamma   90.00
#
_symmetry.space_group_name_H-M   'P 1'
#
loop_
_entity.id
_entity.type
_entity.pdbx_description
1 polymer ?
#
loop_
_entity_poly.entity_id
_entity_poly.type
_entity_poly.pdbx_seq_one_letter_code
_entity_poly.pdbx_strand_id
1 'polypeptide(L)'
;MESIKYIDSFASIGKWPVKDPEAPWTVEKMLEDMKRCGIHAALVFSNLAKELQPSVGNEIVSEVCDQNPRLIPCWVALPYQTGEAPEGSKFVEEMLARGVKAVKIFPQLHKYALNERTAGNLLGALQEAQIPLLIDAGQYDPFRQITWEEVEWLAVSYPNLDILLQAVRWESTRYLLPLLRKFINLYVEFSSYQANRIIEFLIEKVEVDQLLFGTQMMEKSPGAAKAFIDYADIDDSDRRKIAAGNLMRLLNLDEFPPDYEAAPGGDLILEKARKGLPIDDMEVIDGHAHIAEKGHSDNVIAVMPQSDAAGVVDRNKRVGVAVTCVSSWTGVWTDSERGNEVTGQAVRDFPGQIIGYATINPLYVTDPGAELKRCYETLGMKGMKPYFPRNKVPYSDKSYEKWFQYGNAHRLFALMHPSEDFVAEMEFLAAKYPEISFLLAHSGWSYEVARKHVGLAKQFRNVYCEITYTSVTNGVIEFMVREIGSEKVIYGTDSPMRDPIPQFGWVAYADISEEDKRNILGRNMRKIIDRCRIPGRK
;
A
#
# COMPACT_ATOMS: atom_id res chain seq x y z
N MET A 1 21.09 21.98 1.06
CA MET A 1 20.99 20.61 1.60
C MET A 1 20.99 19.67 0.40
N GLU A 2 21.84 18.65 0.41
CA GLU A 2 21.92 17.68 -0.70
C GLU A 2 20.63 16.86 -0.78
N SER A 3 20.15 16.58 -1.99
CA SER A 3 18.93 15.79 -2.21
C SER A 3 19.12 14.36 -1.70
N ILE A 4 18.07 13.81 -1.08
CA ILE A 4 18.12 12.44 -0.55
C ILE A 4 18.14 11.45 -1.72
N LYS A 5 19.14 10.57 -1.71
CA LYS A 5 19.30 9.49 -2.69
C LYS A 5 18.65 8.21 -2.19
N TYR A 6 18.19 7.40 -3.13
CA TYR A 6 17.39 6.21 -2.86
C TYR A 6 17.99 4.98 -3.53
N ILE A 7 18.10 3.88 -2.78
CA ILE A 7 18.38 2.55 -3.33
C ILE A 7 17.26 1.63 -2.88
N ASP A 8 16.50 1.12 -3.83
CA ASP A 8 15.38 0.22 -3.58
C ASP A 8 15.89 -1.18 -3.19
N SER A 9 15.52 -1.64 -1.99
CA SER A 9 15.90 -2.97 -1.51
C SER A 9 15.06 -4.10 -2.12
N PHE A 10 13.97 -3.80 -2.83
CA PHE A 10 13.03 -4.81 -3.31
C PHE A 10 12.44 -4.49 -4.68
N ALA A 11 13.02 -5.06 -5.73
CA ALA A 11 12.47 -5.02 -7.09
C ALA A 11 12.70 -6.35 -7.82
N SER A 12 11.93 -6.61 -8.88
CA SER A 12 12.14 -7.76 -9.75
C SER A 12 12.01 -7.43 -11.22
N ILE A 13 12.74 -8.18 -12.05
CA ILE A 13 12.74 -8.03 -13.51
C ILE A 13 12.28 -9.31 -14.21
N GLY A 14 11.83 -9.14 -15.46
CA GLY A 14 11.46 -10.25 -16.30
C GLY A 14 10.03 -10.73 -16.08
N LYS A 15 9.64 -11.75 -16.85
CA LYS A 15 8.25 -12.22 -16.94
C LYS A 15 7.88 -13.09 -15.74
N TRP A 16 6.61 -13.03 -15.36
CA TRP A 16 6.00 -13.92 -14.36
C TRP A 16 4.63 -14.43 -14.87
N PRO A 17 4.13 -15.56 -14.35
CA PRO A 17 2.84 -16.13 -14.77
C PRO A 17 1.66 -15.30 -14.25
N VAL A 18 0.50 -15.43 -14.91
CA VAL A 18 -0.77 -14.79 -14.48
C VAL A 18 -0.67 -13.26 -14.37
N LYS A 19 0.13 -12.63 -15.25
CA LYS A 19 0.25 -11.17 -15.36
C LYS A 19 -0.91 -10.59 -16.18
N ASP A 20 -1.55 -9.52 -15.70
CA ASP A 20 -2.46 -8.72 -16.54
C ASP A 20 -1.70 -8.09 -17.72
N PRO A 21 -2.25 -8.04 -18.95
CA PRO A 21 -1.56 -7.45 -20.10
C PRO A 21 -0.97 -6.06 -19.86
N GLU A 22 -1.63 -5.22 -19.05
CA GLU A 22 -1.25 -3.83 -18.76
C GLU A 22 -0.16 -3.70 -17.69
N ALA A 23 0.07 -4.74 -16.88
CA ALA A 23 1.05 -4.65 -15.80
C ALA A 23 2.48 -4.47 -16.36
N PRO A 24 3.26 -3.49 -15.87
CA PRO A 24 4.61 -3.23 -16.34
C PRO A 24 5.58 -4.34 -15.91
N TRP A 25 6.54 -4.73 -16.75
CA TRP A 25 7.44 -5.86 -16.45
C TRP A 25 8.83 -5.78 -17.09
N THR A 26 9.06 -4.82 -17.98
CA THR A 26 10.31 -4.66 -18.73
C THR A 26 11.32 -3.83 -17.97
N VAL A 27 12.62 -4.07 -18.20
CA VAL A 27 13.72 -3.31 -17.58
C VAL A 27 13.65 -1.84 -17.96
N GLU A 28 13.31 -1.53 -19.21
CA GLU A 28 13.17 -0.16 -19.71
C GLU A 28 12.13 0.61 -18.90
N LYS A 29 10.95 0.00 -18.72
CA LYS A 29 9.87 0.57 -17.90
C LYS A 29 10.28 0.75 -16.43
N MET A 30 11.04 -0.21 -15.86
CA MET A 30 11.61 -0.05 -14.52
C MET A 30 12.51 1.19 -14.43
N LEU A 31 13.42 1.38 -15.38
CA LEU A 31 14.32 2.53 -15.41
C LEU A 31 13.57 3.85 -15.61
N GLU A 32 12.50 3.86 -16.40
CA GLU A 32 11.58 5.01 -16.55
C GLU A 32 10.91 5.37 -15.22
N ASP A 33 10.35 4.38 -14.52
CA ASP A 33 9.70 4.58 -13.22
C ASP A 33 10.71 5.04 -12.15
N MET A 34 11.91 4.45 -12.13
CA MET A 34 13.02 4.87 -11.28
C MET A 34 13.41 6.33 -11.55
N LYS A 35 13.56 6.73 -12.81
CA LYS A 35 13.86 8.12 -13.20
C LYS A 35 12.75 9.06 -12.79
N ARG A 36 11.48 8.71 -13.04
CA ARG A 36 10.32 9.51 -12.66
C ARG A 36 10.26 9.75 -11.15
N CYS A 37 10.54 8.71 -10.37
CA CYS A 37 10.53 8.76 -8.91
C CYS A 37 11.84 9.33 -8.32
N GLY A 38 12.95 9.35 -9.05
CA GLY A 38 14.26 9.73 -8.49
C GLY A 38 14.88 8.62 -7.62
N ILE A 39 14.62 7.35 -7.97
CA ILE A 39 15.26 6.18 -7.34
C ILE A 39 16.58 5.91 -8.07
N HIS A 40 17.70 5.96 -7.37
CA HIS A 40 19.02 6.04 -7.99
C HIS A 40 19.55 4.66 -8.38
N ALA A 41 19.26 3.66 -7.55
CA ALA A 41 19.56 2.26 -7.83
C ALA A 41 18.47 1.32 -7.27
N ALA A 42 18.46 0.07 -7.74
CA ALA A 42 17.55 -0.97 -7.25
C ALA A 42 18.25 -2.33 -7.17
N LEU A 43 18.08 -3.02 -6.04
CA LEU A 43 18.44 -4.42 -5.88
C LEU A 43 17.37 -5.28 -6.57
N VAL A 44 17.77 -5.99 -7.62
CA VAL A 44 16.85 -6.73 -8.48
C VAL A 44 17.15 -8.22 -8.49
N PHE A 45 16.10 -9.04 -8.43
CA PHE A 45 16.17 -10.47 -8.73
C PHE A 45 15.32 -10.78 -9.98
N SER A 46 15.54 -11.95 -10.58
CA SER A 46 14.78 -12.39 -11.75
C SER A 46 13.49 -13.11 -11.35
N ASN A 47 12.36 -12.71 -11.95
CA ASN A 47 11.12 -13.47 -11.84
C ASN A 47 11.25 -14.88 -12.41
N LEU A 48 12.11 -15.12 -13.42
CA LEU A 48 12.36 -16.49 -13.90
C LEU A 48 13.07 -17.33 -12.83
N ALA A 49 13.99 -16.72 -12.07
CA ALA A 49 14.67 -17.40 -10.98
C ALA A 49 13.68 -17.76 -9.86
N LYS A 50 12.76 -16.86 -9.54
CA LYS A 50 11.67 -17.11 -8.57
C LYS A 50 10.68 -18.17 -9.05
N GLU A 51 10.20 -18.07 -10.28
CA GLU A 51 9.02 -18.83 -10.73
C GLU A 51 9.37 -20.20 -11.30
N LEU A 52 10.60 -20.42 -11.77
CA LEU A 52 10.94 -21.65 -12.48
C LEU A 52 12.34 -22.17 -12.20
N GLN A 53 13.40 -21.40 -12.51
CA GLN A 53 14.75 -21.94 -12.55
C GLN A 53 15.80 -20.90 -12.13
N PRO A 54 16.25 -20.95 -10.85
CA PRO A 54 17.26 -20.04 -10.32
C PRO A 54 18.54 -19.95 -11.14
N SER A 55 19.11 -21.07 -11.60
CA SER A 55 20.35 -21.07 -12.38
C SER A 55 20.27 -20.27 -13.68
N VAL A 56 19.11 -20.25 -14.35
CA VAL A 56 18.92 -19.48 -15.59
C VAL A 56 18.56 -18.04 -15.27
N GLY A 57 17.67 -17.81 -14.31
CA GLY A 57 17.24 -16.47 -13.95
C GLY A 57 18.36 -15.63 -13.30
N ASN A 58 19.28 -16.26 -12.57
CA ASN A 58 20.44 -15.61 -11.96
C ASN A 58 21.45 -15.13 -13.02
N GLU A 59 21.68 -15.90 -14.07
CA GLU A 59 22.51 -15.46 -15.19
C GLU A 59 21.87 -14.25 -15.90
N ILE A 60 20.56 -14.31 -16.18
CA ILE A 60 19.82 -13.19 -16.79
C ILE A 60 19.91 -11.91 -15.95
N VAL A 61 19.73 -12.01 -14.62
CA VAL A 61 19.80 -10.80 -13.78
C VAL A 61 21.20 -10.20 -13.76
N SER A 62 22.24 -11.04 -13.83
CA SER A 62 23.63 -10.58 -13.89
C SER A 62 23.91 -9.85 -15.20
N GLU A 63 23.54 -10.44 -16.35
CA GLU A 63 23.68 -9.82 -17.67
C GLU A 63 22.96 -8.47 -17.79
N VAL A 64 21.75 -8.38 -17.21
CA VAL A 64 20.99 -7.12 -17.18
C VAL A 64 21.69 -6.07 -16.32
N CYS A 65 22.21 -6.44 -15.15
CA CYS A 65 22.91 -5.50 -14.27
C CYS A 65 24.25 -5.04 -14.84
N ASP A 66 24.98 -5.90 -15.55
CA ASP A 66 26.22 -5.54 -16.26
C ASP A 66 26.00 -4.42 -17.29
N GLN A 67 24.82 -4.38 -17.90
CA GLN A 67 24.44 -3.37 -18.89
C GLN A 67 23.81 -2.12 -18.25
N ASN A 68 23.44 -2.18 -16.97
CA ASN A 68 22.66 -1.14 -16.30
C ASN A 68 23.24 -0.84 -14.92
N PRO A 69 24.13 0.18 -14.77
CA PRO A 69 24.83 0.48 -13.52
C PRO A 69 23.92 0.95 -12.37
N ARG A 70 22.62 1.17 -12.64
CA ARG A 70 21.60 1.47 -11.62
C ARG A 70 20.97 0.21 -11.03
N LEU A 71 21.23 -0.96 -11.58
CA LEU A 71 20.66 -2.22 -11.12
C LEU A 71 21.74 -3.04 -10.43
N ILE A 72 21.42 -3.56 -9.25
CA ILE A 72 22.32 -4.36 -8.43
C ILE A 72 21.80 -5.79 -8.43
N PRO A 73 22.62 -6.79 -8.81
CA PRO A 73 22.14 -8.16 -8.94
C PRO A 73 21.92 -8.81 -7.56
N CYS A 74 20.76 -9.43 -7.39
CA CYS A 74 20.42 -10.34 -6.31
C CYS A 74 20.10 -11.72 -6.90
N TRP A 75 20.80 -12.74 -6.42
CA TRP A 75 20.59 -14.12 -6.88
C TRP A 75 19.56 -14.84 -6.01
N VAL A 76 18.82 -15.74 -6.65
CA VAL A 76 17.93 -16.68 -5.96
C VAL A 76 18.69 -17.98 -5.70
N ALA A 77 18.60 -18.51 -4.48
CA ALA A 77 19.30 -19.74 -4.10
C ALA A 77 18.36 -20.90 -3.83
N LEU A 78 18.85 -22.12 -4.04
CA LEU A 78 18.22 -23.39 -3.66
C LEU A 78 19.14 -24.17 -2.73
N PRO A 79 18.59 -25.07 -1.89
CA PRO A 79 19.37 -26.08 -1.20
C PRO A 79 20.11 -27.02 -2.15
N TYR A 80 21.30 -27.47 -1.77
CA TYR A 80 22.21 -28.24 -2.64
C TYR A 80 21.91 -29.76 -2.69
N GLN A 81 21.09 -30.28 -1.77
CA GLN A 81 21.00 -31.73 -1.48
C GLN A 81 20.50 -32.57 -2.66
N THR A 82 19.76 -31.96 -3.60
CA THR A 82 19.25 -32.62 -4.81
C THR A 82 20.27 -32.61 -5.96
N GLY A 83 21.39 -31.88 -5.83
CA GLY A 83 22.45 -31.77 -6.83
C GLY A 83 22.15 -30.80 -7.97
N GLU A 84 21.02 -30.09 -7.94
CA GLU A 84 20.64 -29.09 -8.96
C GLU A 84 21.22 -27.69 -8.66
N ALA A 85 21.65 -27.46 -7.43
CA ALA A 85 22.34 -26.27 -6.97
C ALA A 85 23.69 -26.64 -6.33
N PRO A 86 24.71 -25.78 -6.43
CA PRO A 86 26.00 -26.03 -5.80
C PRO A 86 25.89 -25.96 -4.26
N GLU A 87 26.87 -26.55 -3.57
CA GLU A 87 27.07 -26.35 -2.13
C GLU A 87 27.26 -24.86 -1.81
N GLY A 88 26.87 -24.43 -0.61
CA GLY A 88 26.81 -23.04 -0.19
C GLY A 88 28.10 -22.25 -0.40
N SER A 89 29.26 -22.81 -0.04
CA SER A 89 30.55 -22.14 -0.24
C SER A 89 30.87 -21.90 -1.71
N LYS A 90 30.59 -22.89 -2.57
CA LYS A 90 30.75 -22.79 -4.02
C LYS A 90 29.73 -21.82 -4.63
N PHE A 91 28.48 -21.84 -4.17
CA PHE A 91 27.45 -20.88 -4.57
C PHE A 91 27.91 -19.44 -4.28
N VAL A 92 28.44 -19.20 -3.08
CA VAL A 92 28.97 -17.90 -2.65
C VAL A 92 30.18 -17.48 -3.50
N GLU A 93 31.10 -18.39 -3.80
CA GLU A 93 32.23 -18.13 -4.69
C GLU A 93 31.75 -17.68 -6.09
N GLU A 94 30.81 -18.42 -6.68
CA GLU A 94 30.26 -18.14 -8.01
C GLU A 94 29.51 -16.80 -8.06
N MET A 95 28.71 -16.48 -7.05
CA MET A 95 27.96 -15.22 -7.01
C MET A 95 28.89 -14.01 -6.84
N LEU A 96 29.94 -14.15 -6.00
CA LEU A 96 30.91 -13.07 -5.78
C LEU A 96 31.75 -12.80 -7.03
N ALA A 97 32.11 -13.86 -7.77
CA ALA A 97 32.78 -13.72 -9.06
C ALA A 97 31.94 -12.97 -10.11
N ARG A 98 30.61 -12.95 -9.95
CA ARG A 98 29.65 -12.20 -10.78
C ARG A 98 29.24 -10.85 -10.18
N GLY A 99 29.89 -10.40 -9.10
CA GLY A 99 29.61 -9.11 -8.46
C GLY A 99 28.27 -9.04 -7.72
N VAL A 100 27.63 -10.18 -7.46
CA VAL A 100 26.34 -10.27 -6.77
C VAL A 100 26.51 -9.99 -5.28
N LYS A 101 25.58 -9.22 -4.71
CA LYS A 101 25.70 -8.67 -3.35
C LYS A 101 24.70 -9.19 -2.35
N ALA A 102 23.67 -9.90 -2.79
CA ALA A 102 22.60 -10.39 -1.92
C ALA A 102 21.99 -11.67 -2.46
N VAL A 103 21.40 -12.46 -1.56
CA VAL A 103 20.72 -13.70 -1.90
C VAL A 103 19.28 -13.66 -1.43
N LYS A 104 18.36 -14.05 -2.31
CA LYS A 104 16.94 -14.22 -1.99
C LYS A 104 16.57 -15.70 -2.02
N ILE A 105 15.65 -16.11 -1.15
CA ILE A 105 15.13 -17.48 -1.12
C ILE A 105 13.60 -17.52 -1.06
N PHE A 106 13.01 -18.62 -1.53
CA PHE A 106 11.56 -18.83 -1.53
C PHE A 106 11.18 -20.25 -1.05
N PRO A 107 11.36 -20.58 0.25
CA PRO A 107 11.12 -21.94 0.76
C PRO A 107 9.75 -22.54 0.43
N GLN A 108 8.67 -21.75 0.60
CA GLN A 108 7.30 -22.23 0.38
C GLN A 108 6.96 -22.38 -1.10
N LEU A 109 7.48 -21.48 -1.94
CA LEU A 109 7.30 -21.56 -3.39
C LEU A 109 8.12 -22.72 -3.99
N HIS A 110 9.38 -22.83 -3.59
CA HIS A 110 10.36 -23.82 -4.07
C HIS A 110 10.31 -25.17 -3.33
N LYS A 111 9.34 -25.34 -2.41
CA LYS A 111 8.96 -26.64 -1.80
C LYS A 111 10.07 -27.30 -0.99
N TYR A 112 10.77 -26.54 -0.15
CA TYR A 112 11.72 -27.10 0.81
C TYR A 112 11.50 -26.54 2.22
N ALA A 113 11.97 -27.29 3.22
CA ALA A 113 11.87 -26.89 4.62
C ALA A 113 12.99 -25.93 5.00
N LEU A 114 12.67 -24.81 5.65
CA LEU A 114 13.67 -23.88 6.16
C LEU A 114 14.15 -24.35 7.54
N ASN A 115 15.21 -25.16 7.56
CA ASN A 115 15.83 -25.68 8.78
C ASN A 115 17.31 -26.02 8.54
N GLU A 116 18.02 -26.33 9.63
CA GLU A 116 19.45 -26.63 9.61
C GLU A 116 19.84 -27.72 8.60
N ARG A 117 19.11 -28.83 8.58
CA ARG A 117 19.40 -29.98 7.70
C ARG A 117 19.33 -29.62 6.21
N THR A 118 18.43 -28.71 5.86
CA THR A 118 18.08 -28.41 4.46
C THR A 118 18.78 -27.14 3.99
N ALA A 119 18.68 -26.05 4.75
CA ALA A 119 19.22 -24.76 4.36
C ALA A 119 20.57 -24.43 5.03
N GLY A 120 20.99 -25.16 6.08
CA GLY A 120 22.09 -24.72 6.94
C GLY A 120 23.44 -24.60 6.25
N ASN A 121 23.74 -25.45 5.26
CA ASN A 121 24.94 -25.33 4.45
C ASN A 121 24.98 -24.02 3.64
N LEU A 122 23.85 -23.60 3.07
CA LEU A 122 23.73 -22.31 2.38
C LEU A 122 23.80 -21.16 3.39
N LEU A 123 23.00 -21.20 4.45
CA LEU A 123 22.92 -20.14 5.46
C LEU A 123 24.26 -19.89 6.15
N GLY A 124 25.01 -20.95 6.48
CA GLY A 124 26.35 -20.87 7.05
C GLY A 124 27.33 -20.19 6.11
N ALA A 125 27.32 -20.57 4.83
CA ALA A 125 28.18 -19.94 3.82
C ALA A 125 27.86 -18.46 3.61
N LEU A 126 26.57 -18.08 3.58
CA LEU A 126 26.16 -16.68 3.49
C LEU A 126 26.60 -15.89 4.72
N GLN A 127 26.49 -16.47 5.92
CA GLN A 127 26.94 -15.85 7.15
C GLN A 127 28.46 -15.62 7.15
N GLU A 128 29.25 -16.63 6.77
CA GLU A 128 30.71 -16.54 6.74
C GLU A 128 31.20 -15.48 5.75
N ALA A 129 30.52 -15.34 4.61
CA ALA A 129 30.83 -14.34 3.60
C ALA A 129 30.13 -12.99 3.79
N GLN A 130 29.34 -12.83 4.87
CA GLN A 130 28.57 -11.63 5.19
C GLN A 130 27.64 -11.19 4.04
N ILE A 131 26.99 -12.15 3.40
CA ILE A 131 26.02 -11.91 2.33
C ILE A 131 24.62 -11.86 2.92
N PRO A 132 23.87 -10.74 2.76
CA PRO A 132 22.53 -10.63 3.31
C PRO A 132 21.55 -11.59 2.63
N LEU A 133 20.68 -12.18 3.45
CA LEU A 133 19.59 -13.06 3.06
C LEU A 133 18.27 -12.29 3.01
N LEU A 134 17.58 -12.37 1.89
CA LEU A 134 16.28 -11.73 1.64
C LEU A 134 15.19 -12.80 1.62
N ILE A 135 14.09 -12.56 2.33
CA ILE A 135 12.95 -13.48 2.35
C ILE A 135 11.62 -12.74 2.50
N ASP A 136 10.60 -13.17 1.75
CA ASP A 136 9.26 -12.57 1.85
C ASP A 136 8.53 -13.07 3.10
N ALA A 137 8.15 -12.15 3.99
CA ALA A 137 7.42 -12.37 5.24
C ALA A 137 6.00 -11.79 5.16
N GLY A 138 5.37 -11.85 3.99
CA GLY A 138 3.97 -11.49 3.81
C GLY A 138 3.03 -12.45 4.54
N GLN A 139 1.78 -12.01 4.80
CA GLN A 139 0.79 -12.83 5.52
C GLN A 139 0.15 -13.93 4.63
N TYR A 140 0.01 -13.67 3.33
CA TYR A 140 -0.74 -14.53 2.41
C TYR A 140 0.14 -15.00 1.25
N ASP A 141 -0.19 -16.16 0.71
CA ASP A 141 0.46 -16.68 -0.48
C ASP A 141 0.24 -15.74 -1.69
N PRO A 142 1.22 -15.62 -2.61
CA PRO A 142 2.53 -16.29 -2.60
C PRO A 142 3.59 -15.57 -1.74
N PHE A 143 3.25 -14.48 -1.06
CA PHE A 143 4.23 -13.65 -0.33
C PHE A 143 4.62 -14.19 1.04
N ARG A 144 3.96 -15.24 1.54
CA ARG A 144 4.35 -15.91 2.78
C ARG A 144 5.39 -17.00 2.48
N GLN A 145 6.67 -16.65 2.58
CA GLN A 145 7.79 -17.59 2.35
C GLN A 145 8.45 -18.08 3.66
N ILE A 146 8.11 -17.47 4.79
CA ILE A 146 8.64 -17.80 6.12
C ILE A 146 7.57 -17.61 7.20
N THR A 147 7.61 -18.41 8.27
CA THR A 147 6.81 -18.18 9.49
C THR A 147 7.57 -17.35 10.53
N TRP A 148 6.88 -16.75 11.50
CA TRP A 148 7.55 -15.98 12.55
C TRP A 148 8.48 -16.83 13.43
N GLU A 149 8.16 -18.11 13.63
CA GLU A 149 9.01 -19.07 14.33
C GLU A 149 10.28 -19.38 13.53
N GLU A 150 10.18 -19.50 12.20
CA GLU A 150 11.34 -19.68 11.32
C GLU A 150 12.22 -18.41 11.28
N VAL A 151 11.61 -17.21 11.35
CA VAL A 151 12.36 -15.94 11.49
C VAL A 151 13.17 -15.94 12.77
N GLU A 152 12.56 -16.29 13.92
CA GLU A 152 13.29 -16.37 15.18
C GLU A 152 14.40 -17.43 15.13
N TRP A 153 14.11 -18.61 14.55
CA TRP A 153 15.11 -19.66 14.38
C TRP A 153 16.32 -19.18 13.57
N LEU A 154 16.10 -18.54 12.42
CA LEU A 154 17.18 -17.98 11.59
C LEU A 154 18.03 -16.99 12.38
N ALA A 155 17.39 -16.03 13.05
CA ALA A 155 18.08 -14.98 13.77
C ALA A 155 18.90 -15.51 14.97
N VAL A 156 18.42 -16.57 15.63
CA VAL A 156 19.14 -17.24 16.73
C VAL A 156 20.29 -18.10 16.22
N SER A 157 20.05 -18.89 15.17
CA SER A 157 21.04 -19.86 14.67
C SER A 157 22.15 -19.20 13.85
N TYR A 158 21.88 -18.06 13.23
CA TYR A 158 22.81 -17.34 12.36
C TYR A 158 22.92 -15.86 12.78
N PRO A 159 23.50 -15.57 13.97
CA PRO A 159 23.51 -14.21 14.54
C PRO A 159 24.34 -13.20 13.74
N ASN A 160 25.21 -13.65 12.83
CA ASN A 160 26.01 -12.79 11.96
C ASN A 160 25.48 -12.73 10.51
N LEU A 161 24.38 -13.44 10.22
CA LEU A 161 23.71 -13.34 8.93
C LEU A 161 22.69 -12.21 8.99
N ASP A 162 22.88 -11.19 8.15
CA ASP A 162 21.88 -10.14 7.97
C ASP A 162 20.65 -10.70 7.24
N ILE A 163 19.47 -10.57 7.84
CA ILE A 163 18.20 -11.12 7.34
C ILE A 163 17.23 -9.96 7.06
N LEU A 164 16.98 -9.69 5.78
CA LEU A 164 16.02 -8.69 5.34
C LEU A 164 14.65 -9.32 5.05
N LEU A 165 13.68 -9.00 5.91
CA LEU A 165 12.28 -9.36 5.71
C LEU A 165 11.61 -8.40 4.73
N GLN A 166 11.11 -8.96 3.63
CA GLN A 166 10.42 -8.22 2.57
C GLN A 166 8.92 -8.50 2.60
N ALA A 167 8.11 -7.61 2.03
CA ALA A 167 6.65 -7.72 1.94
C ALA A 167 5.92 -7.86 3.28
N VAL A 168 6.55 -7.50 4.41
CA VAL A 168 5.90 -7.46 5.73
C VAL A 168 4.66 -6.59 5.66
N ARG A 169 3.55 -7.06 6.23
CA ARG A 169 2.29 -6.33 6.17
C ARG A 169 2.04 -5.49 7.42
N TRP A 170 1.18 -4.48 7.27
CA TRP A 170 0.82 -3.53 8.31
C TRP A 170 0.27 -4.19 9.59
N GLU A 171 -0.44 -5.31 9.49
CA GLU A 171 -0.95 -6.02 10.68
C GLU A 171 0.12 -6.79 11.48
N SER A 172 1.33 -6.97 10.94
CA SER A 172 2.37 -7.83 11.53
C SER A 172 3.14 -7.22 12.71
N THR A 173 2.90 -5.95 13.05
CA THR A 173 3.66 -5.18 14.06
C THR A 173 3.85 -5.94 15.38
N ARG A 174 2.80 -6.63 15.88
CA ARG A 174 2.87 -7.35 17.17
C ARG A 174 3.75 -8.59 17.15
N TYR A 175 3.93 -9.22 15.98
CA TYR A 175 4.88 -10.31 15.79
C TYR A 175 6.29 -9.80 15.55
N LEU A 176 6.42 -8.75 14.73
CA LEU A 176 7.71 -8.26 14.27
C LEU A 176 8.48 -7.47 15.35
N LEU A 177 7.81 -6.60 16.11
CA LEU A 177 8.49 -5.70 17.04
C LEU A 177 9.33 -6.42 18.12
N PRO A 178 8.84 -7.50 18.77
CA PRO A 178 9.67 -8.27 19.70
C PRO A 178 10.93 -8.86 19.06
N LEU A 179 10.84 -9.29 17.79
CA LEU A 179 11.97 -9.86 17.05
C LEU A 179 13.00 -8.80 16.70
N LEU A 180 12.58 -7.66 16.11
CA LEU A 180 13.50 -6.57 15.78
C LEU A 180 14.25 -6.05 17.00
N ARG A 181 13.58 -5.94 18.16
CA ARG A 181 14.22 -5.51 19.42
C ARG A 181 15.24 -6.50 19.97
N LYS A 182 15.07 -7.78 19.66
CA LYS A 182 15.92 -8.87 20.19
C LYS A 182 17.11 -9.14 19.27
N PHE A 183 16.93 -8.99 17.96
CA PHE A 183 17.89 -9.42 16.94
C PHE A 183 18.32 -8.25 16.05
N ILE A 184 19.56 -7.81 16.22
CA ILE A 184 20.13 -6.66 15.46
C ILE A 184 20.39 -7.00 13.99
N ASN A 185 20.48 -8.28 13.66
CA ASN A 185 20.70 -8.79 12.31
C ASN A 185 19.38 -9.00 11.55
N LEU A 186 18.24 -8.59 12.13
CA LEU A 186 16.95 -8.62 11.48
C LEU A 186 16.58 -7.23 10.96
N TYR A 187 16.17 -7.17 9.70
CA TYR A 187 15.84 -5.94 8.99
C TYR A 187 14.45 -6.03 8.37
N VAL A 188 13.81 -4.87 8.14
CA VAL A 188 12.49 -4.77 7.49
C VAL A 188 12.42 -3.61 6.51
N GLU A 189 11.62 -3.76 5.47
CA GLU A 189 11.33 -2.71 4.48
C GLU A 189 9.84 -2.36 4.37
N PHE A 190 9.51 -1.27 3.64
CA PHE A 190 8.18 -0.62 3.68
C PHE A 190 7.29 -0.79 2.43
N SER A 191 7.61 -1.71 1.52
CA SER A 191 6.81 -1.97 0.29
C SER A 191 5.37 -2.41 0.59
N SER A 192 5.17 -3.17 1.67
CA SER A 192 3.86 -3.60 2.18
C SER A 192 3.59 -3.06 3.59
N TYR A 193 4.62 -2.65 4.32
CA TYR A 193 4.51 -2.29 5.74
C TYR A 193 4.08 -0.84 5.90
N GLN A 194 2.93 -0.51 5.33
CA GLN A 194 2.40 0.84 5.21
C GLN A 194 1.50 1.23 6.40
N ALA A 195 1.76 0.68 7.60
CA ALA A 195 0.97 0.98 8.79
C ALA A 195 1.05 2.47 9.15
N ASN A 196 -0.02 3.02 9.73
CA ASN A 196 -0.09 4.45 10.06
C ASN A 196 1.02 4.88 11.02
N ARG A 197 1.79 5.90 10.64
CA ARG A 197 2.93 6.42 11.42
C ARG A 197 3.95 5.37 11.85
N ILE A 198 4.09 4.29 11.07
CA ILE A 198 4.91 3.15 11.50
C ILE A 198 6.40 3.44 11.48
N ILE A 199 6.86 4.31 10.58
CA ILE A 199 8.28 4.69 10.52
C ILE A 199 8.66 5.40 11.82
N GLU A 200 7.88 6.41 12.21
CA GLU A 200 8.03 7.15 13.46
C GLU A 200 7.93 6.22 14.67
N PHE A 201 6.94 5.32 14.67
CA PHE A 201 6.74 4.35 15.75
C PHE A 201 7.94 3.39 15.92
N LEU A 202 8.56 2.95 14.82
CA LEU A 202 9.67 2.00 14.83
C LEU A 202 10.97 2.66 15.26
N ILE A 203 11.31 3.86 14.77
CA ILE A 203 12.58 4.53 15.14
C ILE A 203 12.67 4.82 16.65
N GLU A 204 11.54 4.95 17.34
CA GLU A 204 11.50 5.11 18.80
C GLU A 204 11.81 3.80 19.56
N LYS A 205 11.79 2.64 18.90
CA LYS A 205 11.71 1.32 19.56
C LYS A 205 12.75 0.33 19.08
N VAL A 206 13.33 0.55 17.91
CA VAL A 206 14.37 -0.30 17.29
C VAL A 206 15.44 0.59 16.68
N GLU A 207 16.57 0.00 16.32
CA GLU A 207 17.64 0.73 15.67
C GLU A 207 17.21 1.16 14.26
N VAL A 208 17.37 2.43 13.93
CA VAL A 208 17.06 2.95 12.58
C VAL A 208 17.83 2.20 11.48
N ASP A 209 18.99 1.63 11.83
CA ASP A 209 19.83 0.85 10.93
C ASP A 209 19.16 -0.47 10.48
N GLN A 210 18.08 -0.91 11.14
CA GLN A 210 17.26 -2.08 10.80
C GLN A 210 16.16 -1.78 9.75
N LEU A 211 15.96 -0.53 9.37
CA LEU A 211 14.83 -0.08 8.54
C LEU A 211 15.30 0.29 7.13
N LEU A 212 14.63 -0.24 6.10
CA LEU A 212 15.03 -0.04 4.70
C LEU A 212 13.89 0.45 3.80
N PHE A 213 14.25 1.21 2.78
CA PHE A 213 13.37 1.54 1.68
C PHE A 213 13.26 0.37 0.70
N GLY A 214 12.03 -0.07 0.45
CA GLY A 214 11.71 -1.08 -0.56
C GLY A 214 10.39 -0.76 -1.25
N THR A 215 10.28 -1.09 -2.54
CA THR A 215 9.09 -0.74 -3.34
C THR A 215 8.27 -1.95 -3.79
N GLN A 216 8.89 -3.12 -3.95
CA GLN A 216 8.36 -4.24 -4.72
C GLN A 216 8.03 -3.81 -6.16
N MET A 217 8.98 -3.14 -6.81
CA MET A 217 8.79 -2.50 -8.11
C MET A 217 8.33 -3.50 -9.18
N MET A 218 7.62 -2.98 -10.19
CA MET A 218 6.86 -3.69 -11.24
C MET A 218 5.49 -4.19 -10.78
N GLU A 219 5.36 -4.72 -9.57
CA GLU A 219 4.03 -5.05 -9.01
C GLU A 219 3.36 -3.83 -8.37
N LYS A 220 4.16 -2.98 -7.69
CA LYS A 220 3.68 -1.86 -6.89
C LYS A 220 4.28 -0.52 -7.33
N SER A 221 3.58 0.57 -7.02
CA SER A 221 4.00 1.93 -7.32
C SER A 221 5.24 2.32 -6.53
N PRO A 222 6.38 2.59 -7.19
CA PRO A 222 7.57 3.10 -6.50
C PRO A 222 7.35 4.52 -5.94
N GLY A 223 6.47 5.31 -6.54
CA GLY A 223 6.12 6.64 -6.06
C GLY A 223 5.38 6.62 -4.72
N ALA A 224 4.52 5.62 -4.49
CA ALA A 224 3.85 5.40 -3.21
C ALA A 224 4.87 5.13 -2.09
N ALA A 225 5.79 4.19 -2.32
CA ALA A 225 6.85 3.86 -1.37
C ALA A 225 7.79 5.04 -1.12
N LYS A 226 8.19 5.77 -2.17
CA LYS A 226 9.08 6.93 -2.04
C LYS A 226 8.43 8.04 -1.21
N ALA A 227 7.16 8.37 -1.52
CA ALA A 227 6.43 9.37 -0.76
C ALA A 227 6.37 9.00 0.73
N PHE A 228 6.21 7.71 1.05
CA PHE A 228 6.17 7.27 2.43
C PHE A 228 7.42 7.65 3.23
N ILE A 229 8.60 7.53 2.60
CA ILE A 229 9.87 7.98 3.20
C ILE A 229 10.01 9.49 3.14
N ASP A 230 9.64 10.18 2.06
CA ASP A 230 9.80 11.65 1.91
C ASP A 230 8.92 12.45 2.89
N TYR A 231 7.75 11.91 3.24
CA TYR A 231 6.78 12.60 4.09
C TYR A 231 6.79 12.12 5.54
N ALA A 232 7.56 11.10 5.91
CA ALA A 232 7.71 10.68 7.31
C ALA A 232 8.17 11.85 8.21
N ASP A 233 7.65 11.93 9.43
CA ASP A 233 7.98 12.95 10.42
C ASP A 233 9.26 12.56 11.19
N ILE A 234 10.37 12.42 10.46
CA ILE A 234 11.69 12.00 10.96
C ILE A 234 12.81 12.94 10.51
N ASP A 235 13.93 12.90 11.23
CA ASP A 235 15.10 13.70 10.89
C ASP A 235 15.74 13.27 9.57
N ASP A 236 16.35 14.23 8.89
CA ASP A 236 17.03 14.03 7.61
C ASP A 236 18.18 13.01 7.66
N SER A 237 18.81 12.83 8.83
CA SER A 237 19.85 11.81 9.03
C SER A 237 19.25 10.40 8.94
N ASP A 238 18.18 10.15 9.70
CA ASP A 238 17.49 8.87 9.71
C ASP A 238 16.83 8.59 8.37
N ARG A 239 16.27 9.63 7.72
CA ARG A 239 15.71 9.51 6.38
C ARG A 239 16.75 9.05 5.35
N ARG A 240 17.98 9.58 5.39
CA ARG A 240 19.08 9.14 4.50
C ARG A 240 19.51 7.69 4.77
N LYS A 241 19.52 7.27 6.04
CA LYS A 241 19.79 5.87 6.41
C LYS A 241 18.75 4.92 5.81
N ILE A 242 17.47 5.20 6.02
CA ILE A 242 16.37 4.36 5.52
C ILE A 242 16.32 4.36 3.98
N ALA A 243 16.47 5.54 3.35
CA ALA A 243 16.34 5.69 1.90
C ALA A 243 17.43 4.93 1.10
N ALA A 244 18.65 4.83 1.64
CA ALA A 244 19.77 4.18 0.94
C ALA A 244 20.88 3.69 1.87
N GLY A 245 21.26 4.47 2.89
CA GLY A 245 22.48 4.23 3.67
C GLY A 245 22.54 2.84 4.31
N ASN A 246 21.43 2.35 4.82
CA ASN A 246 21.35 1.02 5.43
C ASN A 246 21.57 -0.09 4.39
N LEU A 247 20.96 0.02 3.21
CA LEU A 247 21.17 -0.95 2.14
C LEU A 247 22.58 -0.89 1.58
N MET A 248 23.16 0.31 1.41
CA MET A 248 24.56 0.45 0.99
C MET A 248 25.52 -0.24 1.95
N ARG A 249 25.30 -0.09 3.26
CA ARG A 249 26.06 -0.79 4.29
C ARG A 249 25.93 -2.31 4.16
N LEU A 250 24.71 -2.82 4.01
CA LEU A 250 24.45 -4.27 3.88
C LEU A 250 25.09 -4.87 2.61
N LEU A 251 25.14 -4.11 1.52
CA LEU A 251 25.65 -4.56 0.23
C LEU A 251 27.12 -4.19 -0.01
N ASN A 252 27.76 -3.52 0.95
CA ASN A 252 29.09 -2.94 0.84
C ASN A 252 29.27 -2.12 -0.46
N LEU A 253 28.42 -1.10 -0.62
CA LEU A 253 28.43 -0.17 -1.75
C LEU A 253 29.05 1.16 -1.33
N ASP A 254 30.04 1.63 -2.09
CA ASP A 254 30.77 2.87 -1.78
C ASP A 254 30.23 4.10 -2.51
N GLU A 255 29.53 3.91 -3.64
CA GLU A 255 29.13 5.00 -4.53
C GLU A 255 27.67 4.87 -4.98
N PHE A 256 27.05 6.02 -5.23
CA PHE A 256 25.77 6.09 -5.93
C PHE A 256 25.98 6.20 -7.43
N PRO A 257 25.08 5.64 -8.26
CA PRO A 257 25.02 6.03 -9.66
C PRO A 257 24.81 7.54 -9.81
N PRO A 258 25.22 8.13 -10.96
CA PRO A 258 25.05 9.56 -11.19
C PRO A 258 23.61 10.04 -10.99
N ASP A 259 23.44 11.30 -10.58
CA ASP A 259 22.11 11.88 -10.42
C ASP A 259 21.39 11.96 -11.77
N TYR A 260 20.05 11.95 -11.74
CA TYR A 260 19.26 12.20 -12.93
C TYR A 260 19.34 13.67 -13.34
N GLU A 261 19.24 13.94 -14.64
CA GLU A 261 18.97 15.28 -15.11
C GLU A 261 17.66 15.81 -14.51
N ALA A 262 17.63 17.12 -14.23
CA ALA A 262 16.42 17.76 -13.72
C ALA A 262 15.26 17.53 -14.70
N ALA A 263 14.18 16.94 -14.19
CA ALA A 263 12.98 16.76 -14.99
C ALA A 263 12.46 18.14 -15.46
N PRO A 264 11.91 18.24 -16.68
CA PRO A 264 11.20 19.44 -17.08
C PRO A 264 10.09 19.74 -16.06
N GLY A 265 9.99 21.00 -15.64
CA GLY A 265 8.96 21.45 -14.70
C GLY A 265 7.56 21.42 -15.31
N GLY A 266 6.55 21.76 -14.50
CA GLY A 266 5.17 21.94 -14.96
C GLY A 266 4.15 20.96 -14.39
N ASP A 267 4.56 20.10 -13.45
CA ASP A 267 3.66 19.33 -12.59
C ASP A 267 3.96 19.69 -11.13
N LEU A 268 3.26 20.70 -10.62
CA LEU A 268 3.44 21.24 -9.29
C LEU A 268 3.12 20.22 -8.19
N ILE A 269 2.23 19.27 -8.45
CA ILE A 269 1.90 18.19 -7.51
C ILE A 269 3.12 17.27 -7.35
N LEU A 270 3.70 16.82 -8.46
CA LEU A 270 4.90 15.99 -8.44
C LEU A 270 6.11 16.75 -7.86
N GLU A 271 6.26 18.03 -8.18
CA GLU A 271 7.33 18.87 -7.63
C GLU A 271 7.24 19.02 -6.11
N LYS A 272 6.03 19.17 -5.55
CA LYS A 272 5.81 19.18 -4.09
C LYS A 272 6.03 17.81 -3.48
N ALA A 273 5.56 16.74 -4.14
CA ALA A 273 5.76 15.36 -3.70
C ALA A 273 7.24 14.99 -3.56
N ARG A 274 8.07 15.38 -4.52
CA ARG A 274 9.53 15.17 -4.48
C ARG A 274 10.25 15.91 -3.35
N LYS A 275 9.61 16.92 -2.78
CA LYS A 275 10.14 17.74 -1.68
C LYS A 275 9.49 17.41 -0.33
N GLY A 276 8.57 16.45 -0.28
CA GLY A 276 7.82 16.14 0.93
C GLY A 276 6.94 17.31 1.41
N LEU A 277 6.45 18.15 0.48
CA LEU A 277 5.65 19.34 0.80
C LEU A 277 4.14 19.06 0.62
N PRO A 278 3.27 19.60 1.48
CA PRO A 278 1.84 19.41 1.33
C PRO A 278 1.31 20.13 0.08
N ILE A 279 0.21 19.64 -0.46
CA ILE A 279 -0.56 20.37 -1.48
C ILE A 279 -1.35 21.49 -0.79
N ASP A 280 -1.09 22.74 -1.17
CA ASP A 280 -1.65 23.95 -0.54
C ASP A 280 -2.31 24.92 -1.54
N ASP A 281 -2.33 24.57 -2.82
CA ASP A 281 -2.88 25.36 -3.93
C ASP A 281 -4.18 24.76 -4.51
N MET A 282 -4.71 23.73 -3.85
CA MET A 282 -6.05 23.19 -4.09
C MET A 282 -6.59 22.49 -2.85
N GLU A 283 -7.90 22.22 -2.82
CA GLU A 283 -8.50 21.38 -1.80
C GLU A 283 -8.30 19.89 -2.16
N VAL A 284 -7.52 19.17 -1.36
CA VAL A 284 -7.40 17.70 -1.44
C VAL A 284 -8.43 17.07 -0.50
N ILE A 285 -9.17 16.07 -0.99
CA ILE A 285 -10.24 15.39 -0.27
C ILE A 285 -10.01 13.89 -0.30
N ASP A 286 -9.82 13.31 0.87
CA ASP A 286 -9.79 11.86 1.05
C ASP A 286 -11.24 11.32 1.12
N GLY A 287 -11.65 10.60 0.07
CA GLY A 287 -12.98 10.03 -0.06
C GLY A 287 -13.19 8.75 0.74
N HIS A 288 -12.16 8.13 1.29
CA HIS A 288 -12.27 6.84 1.98
C HIS A 288 -11.25 6.76 3.12
N ALA A 289 -11.73 6.96 4.34
CA ALA A 289 -10.95 6.67 5.54
C ALA A 289 -11.85 6.14 6.65
N HIS A 290 -11.20 5.82 7.75
CA HIS A 290 -11.75 5.33 8.98
C HIS A 290 -11.19 6.10 10.17
N ILE A 291 -11.77 5.85 11.35
CA ILE A 291 -11.25 6.34 12.64
C ILE A 291 -11.47 5.29 13.73
N ALA A 292 -10.58 5.27 14.72
CA ALA A 292 -10.79 4.58 15.98
C ALA A 292 -11.66 5.42 16.92
N GLU A 293 -12.02 4.85 18.08
CA GLU A 293 -12.64 5.63 19.15
C GLU A 293 -11.67 6.70 19.69
N LYS A 294 -12.23 7.81 20.19
CA LYS A 294 -11.44 8.95 20.66
C LYS A 294 -10.44 8.54 21.73
N GLY A 295 -9.16 8.89 21.55
CA GLY A 295 -8.08 8.54 22.46
C GLY A 295 -7.56 7.10 22.36
N HIS A 296 -8.09 6.27 21.43
CA HIS A 296 -7.60 4.92 21.20
C HIS A 296 -6.66 4.86 19.99
N SER A 297 -5.76 3.88 20.00
CA SER A 297 -4.68 3.73 19.00
C SER A 297 -4.45 2.28 18.57
N ASP A 298 -5.49 1.46 18.65
CA ASP A 298 -5.42 0.04 18.39
C ASP A 298 -6.74 -0.50 17.82
N ASN A 299 -6.64 -1.72 17.29
CA ASN A 299 -7.78 -2.62 17.17
C ASN A 299 -7.32 -4.05 17.49
N VAL A 300 -8.23 -5.03 17.40
CA VAL A 300 -7.90 -6.42 17.76
C VAL A 300 -6.80 -7.03 16.88
N ILE A 301 -6.65 -6.60 15.62
CA ILE A 301 -5.70 -7.19 14.66
C ILE A 301 -4.38 -6.42 14.50
N ALA A 302 -4.34 -5.13 14.84
CA ALA A 302 -3.18 -4.28 14.58
C ALA A 302 -3.01 -3.15 15.60
N VAL A 303 -1.79 -2.65 15.70
CA VAL A 303 -1.47 -1.36 16.35
C VAL A 303 -1.73 -0.27 15.31
N MET A 304 -2.41 0.81 15.70
CA MET A 304 -2.75 1.93 14.83
C MET A 304 -2.49 3.25 15.56
N PRO A 305 -1.22 3.70 15.64
CA PRO A 305 -0.84 4.90 16.37
C PRO A 305 -1.68 6.10 15.96
N GLN A 306 -2.22 6.84 16.93
CA GLN A 306 -3.02 8.06 16.69
C GLN A 306 -4.13 7.86 15.63
N SER A 307 -4.95 6.82 15.79
CA SER A 307 -5.99 6.44 14.82
C SER A 307 -7.35 7.08 15.06
N ASP A 308 -7.51 7.90 16.10
CA ASP A 308 -8.73 8.67 16.27
C ASP A 308 -8.84 9.84 15.26
N ALA A 309 -9.98 10.53 15.28
CA ALA A 309 -10.24 11.63 14.35
C ALA A 309 -9.19 12.75 14.40
N ALA A 310 -8.65 13.06 15.60
CA ALA A 310 -7.63 14.10 15.76
C ALA A 310 -6.32 13.67 15.09
N GLY A 311 -5.89 12.43 15.33
CA GLY A 311 -4.68 11.89 14.73
C GLY A 311 -4.75 11.75 13.21
N VAL A 312 -5.92 11.35 12.67
CA VAL A 312 -6.16 11.29 11.22
C VAL A 312 -6.09 12.69 10.59
N VAL A 313 -6.81 13.67 11.15
CA VAL A 313 -6.78 15.06 10.66
C VAL A 313 -5.36 15.63 10.72
N ASP A 314 -4.63 15.34 11.79
CA ASP A 314 -3.25 15.79 11.92
C ASP A 314 -2.32 15.16 10.89
N ARG A 315 -2.36 13.83 10.71
CA ARG A 315 -1.52 13.13 9.73
C ARG A 315 -1.80 13.60 8.30
N ASN A 316 -3.06 13.88 7.99
CA ASN A 316 -3.51 14.34 6.68
C ASN A 316 -2.95 15.72 6.26
N LYS A 317 -2.59 16.59 7.21
CA LYS A 317 -1.92 17.87 6.91
C LYS A 317 -0.62 17.65 6.15
N ARG A 318 0.07 16.53 6.39
CA ARG A 318 1.37 16.23 5.80
C ARG A 318 1.32 16.16 4.28
N VAL A 319 0.20 15.73 3.72
CA VAL A 319 -0.04 15.64 2.27
C VAL A 319 -1.01 16.72 1.74
N GLY A 320 -1.51 17.60 2.62
CA GLY A 320 -2.43 18.68 2.25
C GLY A 320 -3.90 18.27 2.15
N VAL A 321 -4.30 17.10 2.69
CA VAL A 321 -5.71 16.69 2.75
C VAL A 321 -6.46 17.63 3.70
N ALA A 322 -7.43 18.36 3.15
CA ALA A 322 -8.25 19.34 3.87
C ALA A 322 -9.56 18.75 4.40
N VAL A 323 -10.10 17.75 3.70
CA VAL A 323 -11.36 17.08 4.06
C VAL A 323 -11.19 15.57 3.99
N THR A 324 -11.74 14.85 4.97
CA THR A 324 -11.68 13.39 5.05
C THR A 324 -13.07 12.81 5.27
N CYS A 325 -13.46 11.85 4.44
CA CYS A 325 -14.71 11.12 4.57
C CYS A 325 -14.47 9.86 5.41
N VAL A 326 -15.06 9.78 6.60
CA VAL A 326 -14.74 8.74 7.60
C VAL A 326 -15.96 7.92 8.02
N SER A 327 -15.77 6.62 8.22
CA SER A 327 -16.61 5.82 9.13
C SER A 327 -15.76 5.24 10.25
N SER A 328 -16.30 5.13 11.46
CA SER A 328 -15.55 4.47 12.53
C SER A 328 -15.35 2.97 12.26
N TRP A 329 -14.23 2.44 12.75
CA TRP A 329 -13.98 1.00 12.76
C TRP A 329 -15.07 0.23 13.51
N THR A 330 -15.52 0.74 14.64
CA THR A 330 -16.64 0.16 15.41
C THR A 330 -17.88 -0.03 14.53
N GLY A 331 -18.20 0.95 13.69
CA GLY A 331 -19.39 0.93 12.85
C GLY A 331 -19.33 -0.06 11.70
N VAL A 332 -18.17 -0.20 11.04
CA VAL A 332 -18.00 -1.18 9.96
C VAL A 332 -17.73 -2.60 10.48
N TRP A 333 -17.23 -2.75 11.70
CA TRP A 333 -16.78 -4.05 12.19
C TRP A 333 -17.84 -4.82 13.00
N THR A 334 -18.55 -4.13 13.90
CA THR A 334 -19.44 -4.78 14.88
C THR A 334 -20.74 -4.01 15.12
N ASP A 335 -20.65 -2.83 15.74
CA ASP A 335 -21.79 -2.07 16.26
C ASP A 335 -21.96 -0.77 15.48
N SER A 336 -22.88 -0.79 14.51
CA SER A 336 -23.17 0.36 13.66
C SER A 336 -23.75 1.54 14.43
N GLU A 337 -24.53 1.31 15.50
CA GLU A 337 -25.16 2.40 16.24
C GLU A 337 -24.14 3.20 17.03
N ARG A 338 -23.29 2.50 17.81
CA ARG A 338 -22.14 3.09 18.50
C ARG A 338 -21.16 3.69 17.51
N GLY A 339 -20.90 2.99 16.42
CA GLY A 339 -19.99 3.45 15.38
C GLY A 339 -20.43 4.76 14.72
N ASN A 340 -21.74 4.94 14.53
CA ASN A 340 -22.30 6.19 14.03
C ASN A 340 -22.17 7.32 15.06
N GLU A 341 -22.30 7.04 16.37
CA GLU A 341 -22.04 8.07 17.40
C GLU A 341 -20.59 8.54 17.40
N VAL A 342 -19.63 7.62 17.29
CA VAL A 342 -18.19 7.95 17.17
C VAL A 342 -17.94 8.83 15.94
N THR A 343 -18.51 8.45 14.81
CA THR A 343 -18.39 9.20 13.55
C THR A 343 -19.06 10.57 13.64
N GLY A 344 -20.25 10.65 14.24
CA GLY A 344 -20.98 11.90 14.44
C GLY A 344 -20.28 12.83 15.42
N GLN A 345 -19.60 12.30 16.43
CA GLN A 345 -18.74 13.10 17.31
C GLN A 345 -17.54 13.68 16.54
N ALA A 346 -16.90 12.90 15.66
CA ALA A 346 -15.81 13.40 14.82
C ALA A 346 -16.27 14.53 13.88
N VAL A 347 -17.47 14.41 13.28
CA VAL A 347 -18.08 15.47 12.46
C VAL A 347 -18.29 16.76 13.27
N ARG A 348 -18.67 16.65 14.56
CA ARG A 348 -18.84 17.82 15.44
C ARG A 348 -17.51 18.43 15.91
N ASP A 349 -16.52 17.60 16.22
CA ASP A 349 -15.22 18.03 16.72
C ASP A 349 -14.38 18.70 15.61
N PHE A 350 -14.57 18.28 14.35
CA PHE A 350 -13.79 18.75 13.19
C PHE A 350 -14.69 19.26 12.04
N PRO A 351 -15.49 20.31 12.27
CA PRO A 351 -16.41 20.84 11.27
C PRO A 351 -15.64 21.34 10.04
N GLY A 352 -16.10 20.94 8.85
CA GLY A 352 -15.46 21.31 7.58
C GLY A 352 -14.24 20.45 7.21
N GLN A 353 -13.66 19.70 8.15
CA GLN A 353 -12.54 18.78 7.90
C GLN A 353 -12.99 17.31 7.85
N ILE A 354 -14.09 16.96 8.52
CA ILE A 354 -14.62 15.59 8.53
C ILE A 354 -16.03 15.54 7.92
N ILE A 355 -16.25 14.57 7.04
CA ILE A 355 -17.56 14.18 6.55
C ILE A 355 -17.83 12.74 6.98
N GLY A 356 -18.95 12.50 7.67
CA GLY A 356 -19.30 11.17 8.17
C GLY A 356 -19.97 10.30 7.10
N TYR A 357 -19.56 9.04 7.06
CA TYR A 357 -20.30 7.91 6.49
C TYR A 357 -21.18 7.28 7.57
N ALA A 358 -22.48 7.14 7.28
CA ALA A 358 -23.35 6.32 8.12
C ALA A 358 -23.10 4.84 7.81
N THR A 359 -22.99 4.04 8.85
CA THR A 359 -22.95 2.57 8.79
C THR A 359 -24.27 2.02 9.28
N ILE A 360 -24.84 1.02 8.60
CA ILE A 360 -26.06 0.35 9.08
C ILE A 360 -25.84 -1.16 8.93
N ASN A 361 -26.02 -1.89 10.03
CA ASN A 361 -26.15 -3.32 9.98
C ASN A 361 -27.65 -3.71 9.96
N PRO A 362 -28.19 -4.15 8.81
CA PRO A 362 -29.62 -4.43 8.67
C PRO A 362 -30.11 -5.58 9.58
N LEU A 363 -29.20 -6.39 10.13
CA LEU A 363 -29.54 -7.47 11.05
C LEU A 363 -29.96 -6.97 12.45
N TYR A 364 -29.60 -5.74 12.81
CA TYR A 364 -29.88 -5.15 14.12
C TYR A 364 -30.88 -3.98 14.07
N VAL A 365 -31.03 -3.32 12.91
CA VAL A 365 -31.92 -2.17 12.79
C VAL A 365 -33.38 -2.61 12.76
N THR A 366 -34.12 -2.22 13.80
CA THR A 366 -35.55 -2.51 13.97
C THR A 366 -36.45 -1.40 13.40
N ASP A 367 -36.02 -0.13 13.47
CA ASP A 367 -36.69 1.01 12.83
C ASP A 367 -35.72 1.76 11.90
N PRO A 368 -35.67 1.40 10.60
CA PRO A 368 -34.83 2.09 9.64
C PRO A 368 -35.15 3.58 9.49
N GLY A 369 -36.41 4.02 9.69
CA GLY A 369 -36.77 5.42 9.53
C GLY A 369 -36.15 6.30 10.61
N ALA A 370 -36.23 5.84 11.86
CA ALA A 370 -35.58 6.50 12.99
C ALA A 370 -34.05 6.55 12.84
N GLU A 371 -33.44 5.44 12.40
CA GLU A 371 -31.98 5.37 12.23
C GLU A 371 -31.46 6.27 11.11
N LEU A 372 -32.17 6.36 9.98
CA LEU A 372 -31.84 7.29 8.90
C LEU A 372 -31.91 8.74 9.36
N LYS A 373 -32.97 9.10 10.09
CA LYS A 373 -33.12 10.44 10.66
C LYS A 373 -31.97 10.74 11.62
N ARG A 374 -31.62 9.80 12.50
CA ARG A 374 -30.50 9.96 13.44
C ARG A 374 -29.18 10.19 12.71
N CYS A 375 -28.83 9.35 11.74
CA CYS A 375 -27.55 9.44 11.03
C CYS A 375 -27.42 10.74 10.20
N TYR A 376 -28.45 11.08 9.42
CA TYR A 376 -28.35 12.14 8.44
C TYR A 376 -28.79 13.50 8.98
N GLU A 377 -29.89 13.58 9.73
CA GLU A 377 -30.42 14.87 10.22
C GLU A 377 -29.78 15.27 11.56
N THR A 378 -29.61 14.33 12.50
CA THR A 378 -29.04 14.62 13.81
C THR A 378 -27.51 14.64 13.79
N LEU A 379 -26.88 13.55 13.33
CA LEU A 379 -25.42 13.40 13.32
C LEU A 379 -24.76 14.12 12.13
N GLY A 380 -25.52 14.50 11.11
CA GLY A 380 -25.05 15.36 10.02
C GLY A 380 -24.16 14.66 8.99
N MET A 381 -24.31 13.34 8.84
CA MET A 381 -23.56 12.55 7.87
C MET A 381 -24.02 12.84 6.44
N LYS A 382 -23.18 12.50 5.46
CA LYS A 382 -23.52 12.60 4.02
C LYS A 382 -23.21 11.31 3.25
N GLY A 383 -22.29 10.49 3.76
CA GLY A 383 -21.94 9.22 3.13
C GLY A 383 -22.78 8.05 3.62
N MET A 384 -22.84 7.00 2.81
CA MET A 384 -23.39 5.68 3.13
C MET A 384 -22.24 4.65 3.07
N LYS A 385 -22.09 3.81 4.09
CA LYS A 385 -21.10 2.72 4.11
C LYS A 385 -21.80 1.41 4.49
N PRO A 386 -22.53 0.78 3.55
CA PRO A 386 -22.94 -0.61 3.74
C PRO A 386 -21.68 -1.50 3.75
N TYR A 387 -21.69 -2.60 4.50
CA TYR A 387 -20.47 -3.37 4.74
C TYR A 387 -20.67 -4.89 4.74
N PHE A 388 -20.71 -5.47 3.53
CA PHE A 388 -20.89 -6.90 3.32
C PHE A 388 -19.86 -7.79 4.06
N PRO A 389 -18.55 -7.46 4.13
CA PRO A 389 -17.58 -8.44 4.63
C PRO A 389 -17.77 -8.89 6.08
N ARG A 390 -18.53 -8.13 6.89
CA ARG A 390 -18.84 -8.50 8.28
C ARG A 390 -20.29 -8.92 8.46
N ASN A 391 -21.24 -8.18 7.89
CA ASN A 391 -22.65 -8.49 8.10
C ASN A 391 -23.18 -9.60 7.16
N LYS A 392 -22.48 -9.90 6.06
CA LYS A 392 -22.83 -10.92 5.06
C LYS A 392 -24.24 -10.79 4.48
N VAL A 393 -24.78 -9.57 4.43
CA VAL A 393 -26.07 -9.26 3.81
C VAL A 393 -25.83 -8.64 2.44
N PRO A 394 -26.32 -9.26 1.34
CA PRO A 394 -26.25 -8.70 0.00
C PRO A 394 -26.77 -7.26 -0.04
N TYR A 395 -26.10 -6.37 -0.75
CA TYR A 395 -26.52 -5.00 -0.95
C TYR A 395 -27.85 -4.88 -1.71
N SER A 396 -28.22 -5.89 -2.52
CA SER A 396 -29.54 -5.95 -3.15
C SER A 396 -30.67 -6.38 -2.22
N ASP A 397 -30.37 -6.77 -0.97
CA ASP A 397 -31.38 -7.24 -0.01
C ASP A 397 -32.40 -6.14 0.33
N LYS A 398 -33.66 -6.55 0.51
CA LYS A 398 -34.78 -5.63 0.78
C LYS A 398 -34.58 -4.82 2.06
N SER A 399 -33.81 -5.33 3.03
CA SER A 399 -33.49 -4.61 4.26
C SER A 399 -32.76 -3.28 4.02
N TYR A 400 -32.01 -3.14 2.91
CA TYR A 400 -31.37 -1.89 2.54
C TYR A 400 -32.25 -0.93 1.71
N GLU A 401 -33.43 -1.38 1.24
CA GLU A 401 -34.24 -0.62 0.28
C GLU A 401 -34.59 0.79 0.77
N LYS A 402 -35.02 0.93 2.04
CA LYS A 402 -35.32 2.24 2.62
C LYS A 402 -34.09 3.15 2.67
N TRP A 403 -32.91 2.59 2.94
CA TRP A 403 -31.66 3.35 3.03
C TRP A 403 -31.23 3.88 1.67
N PHE A 404 -31.27 3.04 0.63
CA PHE A 404 -30.96 3.47 -0.73
C PHE A 404 -32.03 4.41 -1.32
N GLN A 405 -33.31 4.22 -1.01
CA GLN A 405 -34.34 5.19 -1.39
C GLN A 405 -34.06 6.58 -0.79
N TYR A 406 -33.68 6.63 0.49
CA TYR A 406 -33.27 7.87 1.15
C TYR A 406 -32.02 8.46 0.48
N GLY A 407 -30.97 7.65 0.30
CA GLY A 407 -29.75 8.07 -0.36
C GLY A 407 -29.99 8.69 -1.73
N ASN A 408 -30.87 8.08 -2.52
CA ASN A 408 -31.24 8.56 -3.85
C ASN A 408 -32.02 9.88 -3.80
N ALA A 409 -33.02 9.99 -2.93
CA ALA A 409 -33.80 11.23 -2.76
C ALA A 409 -32.91 12.42 -2.32
N HIS A 410 -31.87 12.14 -1.55
CA HIS A 410 -30.96 13.12 -0.95
C HIS A 410 -29.62 13.26 -1.67
N ARG A 411 -29.42 12.57 -2.81
CA ARG A 411 -28.20 12.61 -3.63
C ARG A 411 -26.93 12.32 -2.84
N LEU A 412 -27.01 11.36 -1.91
CA LEU A 412 -25.89 10.95 -1.09
C LEU A 412 -24.84 10.19 -1.91
N PHE A 413 -23.70 9.91 -1.31
CA PHE A 413 -22.69 9.02 -1.88
C PHE A 413 -22.54 7.78 -1.04
N ALA A 414 -22.26 6.65 -1.68
CA ALA A 414 -22.15 5.35 -1.05
C ALA A 414 -20.81 4.72 -1.39
N LEU A 415 -20.05 4.33 -0.37
CA LEU A 415 -18.78 3.65 -0.54
C LEU A 415 -18.99 2.14 -0.43
N MET A 416 -18.83 1.46 -1.56
CA MET A 416 -19.24 0.08 -1.76
C MET A 416 -18.03 -0.84 -1.69
N HIS A 417 -17.94 -1.62 -0.62
CA HIS A 417 -16.86 -2.60 -0.45
C HIS A 417 -17.23 -3.93 -1.15
N PRO A 418 -16.29 -4.70 -1.73
CA PRO A 418 -16.63 -5.91 -2.49
C PRO A 418 -17.50 -6.90 -1.70
N SER A 419 -18.44 -7.50 -2.42
CA SER A 419 -19.30 -8.61 -2.01
C SER A 419 -19.09 -9.82 -2.92
N GLU A 420 -19.80 -10.92 -2.66
CA GLU A 420 -19.69 -12.16 -3.45
C GLU A 420 -20.14 -11.98 -4.91
N ASP A 421 -21.20 -11.19 -5.16
CA ASP A 421 -21.74 -10.91 -6.50
C ASP A 421 -21.71 -9.41 -6.83
N PHE A 422 -20.58 -8.77 -6.49
CA PHE A 422 -20.46 -7.31 -6.47
C PHE A 422 -20.84 -6.63 -7.78
N VAL A 423 -20.51 -7.22 -8.93
CA VAL A 423 -20.80 -6.64 -10.24
C VAL A 423 -22.31 -6.58 -10.47
N ALA A 424 -23.03 -7.70 -10.32
CA ALA A 424 -24.47 -7.74 -10.54
C ALA A 424 -25.24 -6.86 -9.53
N GLU A 425 -24.80 -6.85 -8.27
CA GLU A 425 -25.37 -5.98 -7.26
C GLU A 425 -25.20 -4.49 -7.61
N MET A 426 -24.01 -4.10 -8.08
CA MET A 426 -23.76 -2.73 -8.49
C MET A 426 -24.52 -2.33 -9.76
N GLU A 427 -24.67 -3.22 -10.74
CA GLU A 427 -25.52 -2.97 -11.91
C GLU A 427 -26.97 -2.68 -11.50
N PHE A 428 -27.53 -3.51 -10.60
CA PHE A 428 -28.88 -3.33 -10.07
C PHE A 428 -29.02 -2.01 -9.31
N LEU A 429 -28.11 -1.74 -8.37
CA LEU A 429 -28.18 -0.55 -7.52
C LEU A 429 -27.95 0.74 -8.30
N ALA A 430 -26.98 0.77 -9.20
CA ALA A 430 -26.67 1.95 -10.01
C ALA A 430 -27.83 2.32 -10.94
N ALA A 431 -28.51 1.32 -11.52
CA ALA A 431 -29.69 1.51 -12.34
C ALA A 431 -30.92 1.96 -11.52
N LYS A 432 -31.16 1.33 -10.36
CA LYS A 432 -32.34 1.60 -9.51
C LYS A 432 -32.23 2.94 -8.78
N TYR A 433 -31.03 3.37 -8.39
CA TYR A 433 -30.78 4.56 -7.59
C TYR A 433 -29.81 5.54 -8.29
N PRO A 434 -30.23 6.16 -9.41
CA PRO A 434 -29.35 6.93 -10.30
C PRO A 434 -28.84 8.25 -9.72
N GLU A 435 -29.36 8.70 -8.58
CA GLU A 435 -28.95 9.94 -7.92
C GLU A 435 -27.94 9.71 -6.80
N ILE A 436 -27.72 8.46 -6.35
CA ILE A 436 -26.62 8.11 -5.45
C ILE A 436 -25.31 8.07 -6.24
N SER A 437 -24.26 8.70 -5.72
CA SER A 437 -22.90 8.52 -6.27
C SER A 437 -22.23 7.31 -5.62
N PHE A 438 -22.08 6.21 -6.36
CA PHE A 438 -21.47 4.97 -5.88
C PHE A 438 -19.96 4.99 -6.10
N LEU A 439 -19.20 4.92 -5.01
CA LEU A 439 -17.75 4.81 -4.98
C LEU A 439 -17.39 3.33 -4.81
N LEU A 440 -16.79 2.72 -5.83
CA LEU A 440 -16.38 1.31 -5.76
C LEU A 440 -15.04 1.23 -5.05
N ALA A 441 -15.05 0.79 -3.79
CA ALA A 441 -13.86 0.76 -2.96
C ALA A 441 -12.85 -0.25 -3.52
N HIS A 442 -11.57 0.08 -3.39
CA HIS A 442 -10.46 -0.80 -3.75
C HIS A 442 -10.34 -1.09 -5.24
N SER A 443 -10.77 -0.15 -6.08
CA SER A 443 -10.62 -0.25 -7.54
C SER A 443 -9.16 -0.40 -7.97
N GLY A 444 -8.21 0.09 -7.18
CA GLY A 444 -6.79 -0.02 -7.43
C GLY A 444 -6.12 -1.30 -6.89
N TRP A 445 -6.86 -2.21 -6.24
CA TRP A 445 -6.27 -3.44 -5.65
C TRP A 445 -5.52 -4.28 -6.71
N SER A 446 -6.12 -4.48 -7.88
CA SER A 446 -5.48 -5.20 -8.98
C SER A 446 -6.08 -4.76 -10.31
N TYR A 447 -5.41 -5.06 -11.42
CA TYR A 447 -5.97 -4.85 -12.74
C TYR A 447 -7.28 -5.61 -12.97
N GLU A 448 -7.44 -6.81 -12.40
CA GLU A 448 -8.68 -7.58 -12.50
C GLU A 448 -9.86 -6.83 -11.86
N VAL A 449 -9.67 -6.31 -10.65
CA VAL A 449 -10.68 -5.50 -9.95
C VAL A 449 -10.94 -4.20 -10.71
N ALA A 450 -9.87 -3.51 -11.15
CA ALA A 450 -9.96 -2.29 -11.91
C ALA A 450 -10.79 -2.46 -13.19
N ARG A 451 -10.59 -3.55 -13.95
CA ARG A 451 -11.37 -3.84 -15.17
C ARG A 451 -12.86 -4.02 -14.90
N LYS A 452 -13.22 -4.75 -13.84
CA LYS A 452 -14.62 -4.93 -13.43
C LYS A 452 -15.26 -3.59 -13.07
N HIS A 453 -14.57 -2.77 -12.28
CA HIS A 453 -15.07 -1.47 -11.84
C HIS A 453 -15.12 -0.44 -12.99
N VAL A 454 -14.13 -0.43 -13.89
CA VAL A 454 -14.11 0.35 -15.13
C VAL A 454 -15.30 0.00 -16.01
N GLY A 455 -15.63 -1.29 -16.15
CA GLY A 455 -16.82 -1.74 -16.88
C GLY A 455 -18.11 -1.09 -16.34
N LEU A 456 -18.30 -1.16 -15.02
CA LEU A 456 -19.44 -0.52 -14.35
C LEU A 456 -19.45 1.01 -14.51
N ALA A 457 -18.29 1.66 -14.37
CA ALA A 457 -18.16 3.11 -14.48
C ALA A 457 -18.42 3.64 -15.90
N LYS A 458 -18.12 2.85 -16.95
CA LYS A 458 -18.50 3.13 -18.34
C LYS A 458 -20.01 3.03 -18.56
N GLN A 459 -20.66 2.07 -17.91
CA GLN A 459 -22.09 1.81 -18.07
C GLN A 459 -22.96 2.82 -17.30
N PHE A 460 -22.52 3.25 -16.12
CA PHE A 460 -23.32 4.07 -15.21
C PHE A 460 -22.68 5.41 -14.87
N ARG A 461 -23.40 6.51 -15.14
CA ARG A 461 -22.94 7.88 -14.87
C ARG A 461 -22.66 8.16 -13.38
N ASN A 462 -23.27 7.40 -12.49
CA ASN A 462 -23.20 7.59 -11.05
C ASN A 462 -22.26 6.59 -10.34
N VAL A 463 -21.49 5.81 -11.10
CA VAL A 463 -20.45 4.91 -10.57
C VAL A 463 -19.07 5.52 -10.77
N TYR A 464 -18.21 5.41 -9.75
CA TYR A 464 -16.85 5.95 -9.70
C TYR A 464 -15.89 4.91 -9.14
N CYS A 465 -14.66 4.88 -9.63
CA CYS A 465 -13.59 4.03 -9.13
C CYS A 465 -12.82 4.72 -8.00
N GLU A 466 -12.92 4.21 -6.77
CA GLU A 466 -12.14 4.69 -5.63
C GLU A 466 -10.89 3.81 -5.44
N ILE A 467 -9.70 4.43 -5.35
CA ILE A 467 -8.44 3.73 -5.66
C ILE A 467 -7.73 3.01 -4.51
N THR A 468 -8.03 3.22 -3.23
CA THR A 468 -7.17 2.73 -2.14
C THR A 468 -6.88 1.21 -2.16
N TYR A 469 -5.64 0.80 -1.90
CA TYR A 469 -5.32 -0.54 -1.38
C TYR A 469 -3.83 -0.66 -1.00
N THR A 470 -3.47 -1.63 -0.15
CA THR A 470 -2.06 -1.92 0.21
C THR A 470 -1.17 -2.23 -1.00
N SER A 471 -1.74 -2.79 -2.07
CA SER A 471 -0.97 -3.18 -3.25
C SER A 471 -0.42 -1.98 -4.02
N VAL A 472 -1.06 -0.81 -3.96
CA VAL A 472 -0.70 0.38 -4.76
C VAL A 472 -0.26 0.00 -6.19
N THR A 473 -1.05 -0.85 -6.85
CA THR A 473 -0.67 -1.57 -8.08
C THR A 473 -0.10 -0.65 -9.15
N ASN A 474 1.09 -0.99 -9.66
CA ASN A 474 1.81 -0.14 -10.61
C ASN A 474 1.03 -0.01 -11.94
N GLY A 475 0.88 1.21 -12.45
CA GLY A 475 0.22 1.52 -13.72
C GLY A 475 -1.32 1.51 -13.72
N VAL A 476 -1.98 1.12 -12.61
CA VAL A 476 -3.45 0.95 -12.62
C VAL A 476 -4.20 2.28 -12.65
N ILE A 477 -3.62 3.37 -12.12
CA ILE A 477 -4.23 4.72 -12.19
C ILE A 477 -4.23 5.19 -13.63
N GLU A 478 -3.10 5.05 -14.33
CA GLU A 478 -2.93 5.36 -15.75
C GLU A 478 -3.92 4.56 -16.60
N PHE A 479 -4.10 3.27 -16.30
CA PHE A 479 -5.12 2.43 -16.91
C PHE A 479 -6.53 2.99 -16.69
N MET A 480 -6.92 3.28 -15.45
CA MET A 480 -8.26 3.82 -15.15
C MET A 480 -8.49 5.18 -15.84
N VAL A 481 -7.54 6.11 -15.77
CA VAL A 481 -7.65 7.43 -16.41
C VAL A 481 -7.81 7.29 -17.93
N ARG A 482 -7.06 6.40 -18.57
CA ARG A 482 -7.19 6.13 -20.01
C ARG A 482 -8.56 5.55 -20.37
N GLU A 483 -9.10 4.66 -19.55
CA GLU A 483 -10.34 3.93 -19.88
C GLU A 483 -11.62 4.72 -19.58
N ILE A 484 -11.65 5.52 -18.51
CA ILE A 484 -12.87 6.20 -18.03
C ILE A 484 -12.70 7.71 -17.77
N GLY A 485 -11.52 8.25 -18.00
CA GLY A 485 -11.17 9.64 -17.68
C GLY A 485 -10.91 9.84 -16.18
N SER A 486 -10.12 10.87 -15.85
CA SER A 486 -9.81 11.19 -14.46
C SER A 486 -11.03 11.57 -13.64
N GLU A 487 -12.09 12.11 -14.27
CA GLU A 487 -13.32 12.57 -13.59
C GLU A 487 -14.13 11.45 -12.92
N LYS A 488 -13.80 10.19 -13.24
CA LYS A 488 -14.45 8.98 -12.71
C LYS A 488 -13.63 8.26 -11.65
N VAL A 489 -12.47 8.81 -11.27
CA VAL A 489 -11.54 8.20 -10.32
C VAL A 489 -11.48 9.05 -9.05
N ILE A 490 -11.55 8.41 -7.88
CA ILE A 490 -11.65 9.07 -6.57
C ILE A 490 -10.49 8.67 -5.69
N TYR A 491 -9.82 9.66 -5.12
CA TYR A 491 -8.79 9.47 -4.11
C TYR A 491 -9.38 8.98 -2.78
N GLY A 492 -8.72 8.01 -2.18
CA GLY A 492 -9.04 7.48 -0.86
C GLY A 492 -7.83 6.80 -0.23
N THR A 493 -7.76 6.77 1.10
CA THR A 493 -6.55 6.30 1.82
C THR A 493 -6.73 4.98 2.57
N ASP A 494 -7.96 4.72 3.04
CA ASP A 494 -8.30 3.67 4.00
C ASP A 494 -7.51 3.82 5.33
N SER A 495 -7.06 5.04 5.65
CA SER A 495 -6.45 5.36 6.94
C SER A 495 -7.42 5.09 8.07
N PRO A 496 -6.98 4.76 9.30
CA PRO A 496 -5.62 4.81 9.81
C PRO A 496 -5.04 3.41 10.04
N MET A 497 -5.59 2.36 9.41
CA MET A 497 -4.89 1.07 9.42
C MET A 497 -3.62 1.14 8.58
N ARG A 498 -3.69 1.96 7.51
CA ARG A 498 -2.57 2.39 6.70
C ARG A 498 -2.33 3.88 6.85
N ASP A 499 -1.09 4.28 6.61
CA ASP A 499 -0.73 5.68 6.47
C ASP A 499 -1.37 6.27 5.19
N PRO A 500 -1.84 7.53 5.18
CA PRO A 500 -2.39 8.15 3.98
C PRO A 500 -1.33 8.42 2.91
N ILE A 501 -0.06 8.56 3.30
CA ILE A 501 1.02 9.01 2.42
C ILE A 501 1.25 8.11 1.19
N PRO A 502 1.31 6.76 1.30
CA PRO A 502 1.48 5.89 0.13
C PRO A 502 0.40 6.09 -0.93
N GLN A 503 -0.86 6.28 -0.52
CA GLN A 503 -1.97 6.48 -1.47
C GLN A 503 -1.87 7.85 -2.15
N PHE A 504 -1.46 8.89 -1.42
CA PHE A 504 -1.15 10.20 -2.00
C PHE A 504 0.01 10.09 -3.01
N GLY A 505 1.11 9.45 -2.62
CA GLY A 505 2.29 9.24 -3.47
C GLY A 505 1.95 8.47 -4.75
N TRP A 506 1.03 7.52 -4.67
CA TRP A 506 0.56 6.78 -5.83
C TRP A 506 -0.04 7.69 -6.91
N VAL A 507 -0.91 8.63 -6.52
CA VAL A 507 -1.49 9.62 -7.47
C VAL A 507 -0.45 10.67 -7.88
N ALA A 508 0.31 11.20 -6.92
CA ALA A 508 1.27 12.28 -7.17
C ALA A 508 2.37 11.88 -8.16
N TYR A 509 2.81 10.61 -8.12
CA TYR A 509 3.82 10.08 -9.03
C TYR A 509 3.26 9.37 -10.26
N ALA A 510 1.94 9.19 -10.38
CA ALA A 510 1.32 8.58 -11.57
C ALA A 510 1.68 9.35 -12.85
N ASP A 511 1.85 8.63 -13.96
CA ASP A 511 2.17 9.17 -15.29
C ASP A 511 0.93 9.66 -16.03
N ILE A 512 0.31 10.68 -15.44
CA ILE A 512 -0.86 11.41 -15.94
C ILE A 512 -0.62 12.90 -15.78
N SER A 513 -1.46 13.72 -16.42
CA SER A 513 -1.32 15.18 -16.34
C SER A 513 -1.57 15.70 -14.92
N GLU A 514 -1.02 16.87 -14.58
CA GLU A 514 -1.32 17.56 -13.31
C GLU A 514 -2.83 17.77 -13.14
N GLU A 515 -3.53 18.11 -14.23
CA GLU A 515 -4.98 18.33 -14.22
C GLU A 515 -5.76 17.06 -13.86
N ASP A 516 -5.34 15.89 -14.38
CA ASP A 516 -5.93 14.60 -13.99
C ASP A 516 -5.69 14.30 -12.51
N LYS A 517 -4.49 14.59 -11.99
CA LYS A 517 -4.18 14.45 -10.55
C LYS A 517 -5.07 15.34 -9.70
N ARG A 518 -5.27 16.60 -10.09
CA ARG A 518 -6.18 17.54 -9.39
C ARG A 518 -7.62 17.05 -9.39
N ASN A 519 -8.07 16.42 -10.48
CA ASN A 519 -9.39 15.82 -10.53
C ASN A 519 -9.53 14.71 -9.50
N ILE A 520 -8.58 13.77 -9.48
CA ILE A 520 -8.56 12.59 -8.60
C ILE A 520 -8.42 12.99 -7.13
N LEU A 521 -7.47 13.87 -6.80
CA LEU A 521 -7.12 14.25 -5.43
C LEU A 521 -8.20 15.04 -4.70
N GLY A 522 -9.13 15.71 -5.39
CA GLY A 522 -10.12 16.51 -4.68
C GLY A 522 -11.33 16.96 -5.48
N ARG A 523 -11.17 17.43 -6.73
CA ARG A 523 -12.29 18.07 -7.45
C ARG A 523 -13.46 17.12 -7.69
N ASN A 524 -13.18 15.85 -7.98
CA ASN A 524 -14.25 14.86 -8.19
C ASN A 524 -15.05 14.63 -6.91
N MET A 525 -14.36 14.41 -5.78
CA MET A 525 -15.04 14.19 -4.50
C MET A 525 -15.79 15.44 -4.04
N ARG A 526 -15.25 16.65 -4.26
CA ARG A 526 -15.93 17.92 -4.02
C ARG A 526 -17.25 18.01 -4.80
N LYS A 527 -17.22 17.74 -6.11
CA LYS A 527 -18.45 17.69 -6.95
C LYS A 527 -19.50 16.73 -6.39
N ILE A 528 -19.09 15.59 -5.83
CA ILE A 528 -20.01 14.61 -5.21
C ILE A 528 -20.60 15.16 -3.90
N ILE A 529 -19.76 15.71 -3.01
CA ILE A 529 -20.18 16.24 -1.72
C ILE A 529 -21.16 17.41 -1.88
N ASP A 530 -20.93 18.31 -2.83
CA ASP A 530 -21.75 19.51 -3.04
C ASP A 530 -23.15 19.20 -3.59
N ARG A 531 -23.33 18.01 -4.19
CA ARG A 531 -24.64 17.55 -4.67
C ARG A 531 -25.55 17.03 -3.56
N CYS A 532 -24.99 16.65 -2.40
CA CYS A 532 -25.72 16.06 -1.30
C CYS A 532 -26.71 17.05 -0.67
N ARG A 533 -27.92 16.58 -0.36
CA ARG A 533 -29.02 17.40 0.19
C ARG A 533 -29.50 16.83 1.52
N ILE A 534 -29.03 17.40 2.63
CA ILE A 534 -29.46 16.99 3.97
C ILE A 534 -30.58 17.93 4.47
N PRO A 535 -31.76 17.40 4.84
CA PRO A 535 -32.83 18.23 5.42
C PRO A 535 -32.35 19.00 6.66
N GLY A 536 -32.75 20.27 6.77
CA GLY A 536 -32.50 21.08 7.98
C GLY A 536 -31.10 21.70 8.12
N ARG A 537 -30.20 21.49 7.15
CA ARG A 537 -28.91 22.22 7.07
C ARG A 537 -28.82 22.94 5.73
N LYS A 538 -28.61 24.27 5.77
CA LYS A 538 -28.41 25.10 4.58
C LYS A 538 -27.00 24.95 4.03
#